data_AF-A0A7C9KZI6-F1
#
_entry.id   AF-A0A7C9KZI6-F1
#
_cell.length_a   1.000
_cell.length_b   1.000
_cell.length_c   1.000
_cell.angle_alpha   90.00
_cell.angle_beta   90.00
_cell.angle_gamma   90.00
#
_symmetry.space_group_name_H-M   'P 1'
#
loop_
_entity.id
_entity.type
_entity.pdbx_description
1 polymer ?
#
loop_
_entity_poly.entity_id
_entity_poly.type
_entity_poly.pdbx_seq_one_letter_code
_entity_poly.pdbx_strand_id
1 'polypeptide(L)'
;MSGSLIINGLMIFFSLTTVAVVAYPLVKLLPSWLERSIYRKVAYHRDAIAALQVAIDRNQTDIEHRDRLLAQMAFHRRSLADLAPGDAADAPKTSARIDAAA
;
A
#
# COMPACT_ATOMS: atom_id res chain seq x y z
N MET A 1 -25.68 48.56 -8.77
CA MET A 1 -25.73 47.08 -8.98
C MET A 1 -24.50 46.37 -8.40
N SER A 2 -23.89 46.87 -7.32
CA SER A 2 -22.58 46.38 -6.82
C SER A 2 -22.67 45.31 -5.71
N GLY A 3 -23.83 45.16 -5.07
CA GLY A 3 -24.02 44.19 -3.97
C GLY A 3 -23.96 42.71 -4.41
N SER A 4 -24.36 42.41 -5.65
CA SER A 4 -24.38 41.04 -6.20
C SER A 4 -22.97 40.47 -6.40
N LEU A 5 -22.01 41.27 -6.86
CA LEU A 5 -20.63 40.85 -7.10
C LEU A 5 -19.88 40.52 -5.80
N ILE A 6 -20.11 41.29 -4.73
CA ILE A 6 -19.48 41.07 -3.42
C ILE A 6 -20.02 39.79 -2.79
N ILE A 7 -21.34 39.58 -2.85
CA ILE A 7 -21.99 38.37 -2.31
C ILE A 7 -21.55 37.13 -3.08
N ASN A 8 -21.51 37.19 -4.42
CA ASN A 8 -21.04 36.07 -5.25
C ASN A 8 -19.55 35.77 -4.99
N GLY A 9 -18.71 36.80 -4.87
CA GLY A 9 -17.29 36.62 -4.54
C GLY A 9 -17.08 35.96 -3.18
N LEU A 10 -17.87 36.35 -2.17
CA LEU A 10 -17.82 35.78 -0.83
C LEU A 10 -18.27 34.31 -0.83
N MET A 11 -19.35 33.98 -1.54
CA MET A 11 -19.82 32.59 -1.65
C MET A 11 -18.80 31.69 -2.35
N ILE A 12 -18.15 32.16 -3.41
CA ILE A 12 -17.07 31.41 -4.09
C ILE A 12 -15.89 31.21 -3.14
N PHE A 13 -15.48 32.24 -2.40
CA PHE A 13 -14.39 32.15 -1.44
C PHE A 13 -14.66 31.11 -0.35
N PHE A 14 -15.84 31.14 0.29
CA PHE A 14 -16.22 30.16 1.30
C PHE A 14 -16.35 28.74 0.73
N SER A 15 -16.86 28.60 -0.49
CA SER A 15 -16.98 27.30 -1.14
C SER A 15 -15.60 26.71 -1.43
N LEU A 16 -14.69 27.48 -2.01
CA LEU A 16 -13.33 27.05 -2.32
C LEU A 16 -12.53 26.72 -1.07
N THR A 17 -12.62 27.55 -0.03
CA THR A 17 -11.93 27.32 1.24
C THR A 17 -12.47 26.08 1.95
N THR A 18 -13.79 25.87 1.95
CA THR A 18 -14.40 24.65 2.51
C THR A 18 -13.91 23.40 1.78
N VAL A 19 -13.88 23.43 0.45
CA VAL A 19 -13.35 22.33 -0.36
C VAL A 19 -11.86 22.12 -0.06
N ALA A 20 -11.06 23.18 0.04
CA ALA A 20 -9.63 23.08 0.33
C ALA A 20 -9.36 22.47 1.71
N VAL A 21 -10.14 22.84 2.73
CA VAL A 21 -10.01 22.32 4.10
C VAL A 21 -10.30 20.82 4.16
N VAL A 22 -11.22 20.31 3.34
CA VAL A 22 -11.52 18.88 3.26
C VAL A 22 -10.53 18.16 2.35
N ALA A 23 -10.21 18.71 1.18
CA ALA A 23 -9.36 18.06 0.19
C ALA A 23 -7.89 17.99 0.63
N TYR A 24 -7.36 19.03 1.28
CA TYR A 24 -5.97 19.10 1.70
C TYR A 24 -5.52 17.93 2.61
N PRO A 25 -6.22 17.59 3.71
CA PRO A 25 -5.84 16.45 4.53
C PRO A 25 -5.97 15.14 3.77
N LEU A 26 -6.98 14.98 2.89
CA LEU A 26 -7.09 13.77 2.06
C LEU A 26 -5.88 13.60 1.13
N VAL A 27 -5.50 14.66 0.40
CA VAL A 27 -4.34 14.64 -0.51
C VAL A 27 -3.05 14.35 0.26
N LYS A 28 -2.93 14.85 1.50
CA LYS A 28 -1.76 14.62 2.34
C LYS A 28 -1.71 13.21 2.97
N LEU A 29 -2.86 12.65 3.34
CA LEU A 29 -2.94 11.38 4.05
C LEU A 29 -3.00 10.16 3.13
N LEU A 30 -3.67 10.27 1.96
CA LEU A 30 -3.83 9.18 1.00
C LEU A 30 -2.49 8.50 0.63
N PRO A 31 -1.42 9.24 0.28
CA PRO A 31 -0.15 8.64 -0.10
C PRO A 31 0.42 7.75 1.01
N SER A 32 0.50 8.28 2.24
CA SER A 32 1.04 7.55 3.39
C SER A 32 0.22 6.31 3.77
N TRP A 33 -1.12 6.39 3.66
CA TRP A 33 -1.99 5.25 3.92
C TRP A 33 -1.83 4.18 2.84
N LEU A 34 -1.74 4.59 1.57
CA LEU A 34 -1.57 3.70 0.43
C LEU A 34 -0.22 2.98 0.50
N GLU A 35 0.86 3.70 0.78
CA GLU A 35 2.19 3.13 1.02
C GLU A 35 2.14 2.09 2.13
N ARG A 36 1.59 2.44 3.31
CA ARG A 36 1.47 1.49 4.43
C ARG A 36 0.63 0.25 4.08
N SER A 37 -0.37 0.41 3.23
CA SER A 37 -1.18 -0.71 2.73
C SER A 37 -0.38 -1.60 1.78
N ILE A 38 0.35 -1.02 0.83
CA ILE A 38 1.21 -1.75 -0.11
C ILE A 38 2.33 -2.48 0.64
N TYR A 39 3.03 -1.82 1.56
CA TYR A 39 4.07 -2.44 2.38
C TYR A 39 3.56 -3.66 3.14
N ARG A 40 2.37 -3.57 3.76
CA ARG A 40 1.76 -4.73 4.45
C ARG A 40 1.43 -5.87 3.49
N LYS A 41 0.93 -5.59 2.29
CA LYS A 41 0.66 -6.61 1.27
C LYS A 41 1.94 -7.27 0.77
N VAL A 42 3.00 -6.49 0.54
CA VAL A 42 4.32 -7.00 0.16
C VAL A 42 4.87 -7.93 1.25
N ALA A 43 4.84 -7.50 2.51
CA ALA A 43 5.27 -8.34 3.65
C ALA A 43 4.48 -9.65 3.72
N TYR A 44 3.15 -9.58 3.63
CA TYR A 44 2.29 -10.77 3.61
C TYR A 44 2.67 -11.77 2.50
N HIS A 45 2.90 -11.29 1.27
CA HIS A 45 3.29 -12.16 0.18
C HIS A 45 4.69 -12.75 0.35
N ARG A 46 5.65 -12.02 0.95
CA ARG A 46 6.97 -12.57 1.30
C ARG A 46 6.87 -13.68 2.34
N ASP A 47 6.11 -13.44 3.40
CA ASP A 47 5.92 -14.43 4.47
C ASP A 47 5.20 -15.69 3.94
N ALA A 48 4.20 -15.51 3.08
CA ALA A 48 3.51 -16.62 2.43
C ALA A 48 4.45 -17.44 1.54
N ILE A 49 5.33 -16.79 0.76
CA ILE A 49 6.34 -17.48 -0.05
C ILE A 49 7.29 -18.29 0.85
N ALA A 50 7.78 -17.70 1.94
CA ALA A 50 8.68 -18.39 2.87
C ALA A 50 8.01 -19.61 3.53
N ALA A 51 6.75 -19.47 3.97
CA ALA A 51 5.99 -20.56 4.55
C ALA A 51 5.72 -21.69 3.54
N LEU A 52 5.36 -21.35 2.30
CA LEU A 52 5.15 -22.33 1.23
C LEU A 52 6.44 -23.06 0.86
N GLN A 53 7.58 -22.37 0.88
CA GLN A 53 8.87 -22.99 0.61
C GLN A 53 9.22 -24.03 1.68
N VAL A 54 9.01 -23.72 2.96
CA VAL A 54 9.15 -24.69 4.06
C VAL A 54 8.17 -25.86 3.90
N ALA A 55 6.94 -25.61 3.46
CA ALA A 55 5.96 -26.67 3.22
C ALA A 55 6.37 -27.61 2.08
N ILE A 56 6.91 -27.06 0.98
CA ILE A 56 7.45 -27.83 -0.15
C ILE A 56 8.62 -28.69 0.31
N ASP A 57 9.53 -28.12 1.10
CA ASP A 57 10.72 -28.84 1.59
C ASP A 57 10.37 -29.99 2.53
N ARG A 58 9.23 -29.91 3.23
CA ARG A 58 8.72 -30.97 4.12
C ARG A 58 7.94 -32.07 3.40
N ASN A 59 7.23 -31.76 2.33
CA ASN A 59 6.34 -32.69 1.61
C ASN A 59 6.94 -33.17 0.27
N GLN A 60 8.17 -33.68 0.30
CA GLN A 60 8.90 -34.06 -0.92
C GLN A 60 8.37 -35.31 -1.63
N THR A 61 7.63 -36.17 -0.91
CA THR A 61 7.16 -37.46 -1.41
C THR A 61 5.79 -37.41 -2.08
N ASP A 62 4.99 -36.38 -1.81
CA ASP A 62 3.68 -36.18 -2.45
C ASP A 62 3.80 -35.14 -3.56
N ILE A 63 3.93 -35.63 -4.79
CA ILE A 63 4.16 -34.82 -5.99
C ILE A 63 2.96 -33.91 -6.28
N GLU A 64 1.73 -34.43 -6.14
CA GLU A 64 0.53 -33.65 -6.44
C GLU A 64 0.33 -32.53 -5.42
N HIS A 65 0.62 -32.80 -4.15
CA HIS A 65 0.61 -31.78 -3.11
C HIS A 65 1.71 -30.74 -3.33
N ARG A 66 2.92 -31.17 -3.69
CA ARG A 66 4.04 -30.30 -4.02
C ARG A 66 3.72 -29.37 -5.20
N ASP A 67 3.10 -29.88 -6.25
CA ASP A 67 2.71 -29.07 -7.42
C ASP A 67 1.67 -28.01 -7.07
N ARG A 68 0.71 -28.32 -6.20
CA ARG A 68 -0.24 -27.32 -5.68
C ARG A 68 0.46 -26.22 -4.88
N LEU A 69 1.41 -26.57 -4.03
CA LEU A 69 2.20 -25.60 -3.27
C LEU A 69 3.08 -24.72 -4.18
N LEU A 70 3.68 -25.30 -5.23
CA LEU A 70 4.45 -24.58 -6.24
C LEU A 70 3.57 -23.58 -7.00
N ALA A 71 2.37 -23.99 -7.40
CA ALA A 71 1.40 -23.11 -8.07
C ALA A 71 0.97 -21.95 -7.16
N GLN A 72 0.70 -22.22 -5.88
CA GLN A 72 0.36 -21.19 -4.89
C GLN A 72 1.53 -20.23 -4.64
N MET A 73 2.76 -20.74 -4.60
CA MET A 73 3.96 -19.91 -4.47
C MET A 73 4.19 -19.05 -5.72
N ALA A 74 3.93 -19.58 -6.92
CA ALA A 74 4.01 -18.81 -8.16
C ALA A 74 2.98 -17.66 -8.21
N PHE A 75 1.76 -17.90 -7.71
CA PHE A 75 0.76 -16.84 -7.55
C PHE A 75 1.28 -15.71 -6.64
N HIS A 76 1.79 -16.04 -5.45
CA HIS A 76 2.32 -15.02 -4.53
C HIS A 76 3.53 -14.26 -5.08
N ARG A 77 4.42 -14.94 -5.83
CA ARG A 77 5.55 -14.28 -6.52
C ARG A 77 5.07 -13.28 -7.57
N ARG A 78 4.05 -13.63 -8.35
CA ARG A 78 3.45 -12.72 -9.34
C ARG A 78 2.79 -11.52 -8.66
N SER A 79 1.99 -11.75 -7.62
CA SER A 79 1.36 -10.65 -6.85
C SER A 79 2.39 -9.73 -6.22
N LEU A 80 3.52 -10.26 -5.75
CA LEU A 80 4.62 -9.46 -5.22
C LEU A 80 5.30 -8.61 -6.31
N ALA A 81 5.54 -9.18 -7.50
CA ALA A 81 6.10 -8.45 -8.63
C ALA A 81 5.18 -7.32 -9.11
N ASP A 82 3.86 -7.54 -9.11
CA ASP A 82 2.87 -6.53 -9.48
C ASP A 82 2.80 -5.38 -8.45
N LEU A 83 3.01 -5.67 -7.16
CA LEU A 83 2.98 -4.67 -6.08
C LEU A 83 4.28 -3.90 -5.92
N ALA A 84 5.42 -4.48 -6.31
CA ALA A 84 6.75 -3.92 -6.13
C ALA A 84 7.62 -4.13 -7.38
N PRO A 85 7.30 -3.50 -8.52
CA PRO A 85 7.98 -3.74 -9.81
C PRO A 85 9.46 -3.32 -9.84
N GLY A 86 10.01 -2.74 -8.78
CA GLY A 86 11.44 -2.35 -8.65
C GLY A 86 12.22 -2.99 -7.49
N ASP A 87 11.56 -3.74 -6.59
CA ASP A 87 12.08 -4.04 -5.24
C ASP A 87 12.23 -5.55 -4.93
N ALA A 88 12.46 -6.36 -5.96
CA ALA A 88 12.92 -7.74 -5.76
C ALA A 88 14.33 -7.81 -5.12
N ALA A 89 15.04 -6.67 -5.00
CA ALA A 89 16.41 -6.62 -4.46
C ALA A 89 16.61 -5.74 -3.21
N ASP A 90 15.93 -4.60 -3.05
CA ASP A 90 16.31 -3.60 -2.03
C ASP A 90 15.12 -2.97 -1.28
N ALA A 91 14.25 -3.79 -0.68
CA ALA A 91 13.34 -3.23 0.32
C ALA A 91 14.16 -2.59 1.47
N PRO A 92 13.90 -1.31 1.83
CA PRO A 92 14.62 -0.66 2.89
C PRO A 92 14.41 -1.45 4.18
N LYS A 93 15.52 -1.91 4.77
CA LYS A 93 15.54 -2.47 6.12
C LYS A 93 14.84 -1.47 7.04
N THR A 94 13.77 -1.92 7.69
CA THR A 94 13.18 -1.22 8.84
C THR A 94 14.29 -0.74 9.76
N SER A 95 14.52 0.57 9.78
CA SER A 95 15.19 1.26 10.86
C SER A 95 14.85 2.76 10.79
N ALA A 96 14.36 3.27 11.91
CA ALA A 96 14.19 4.69 12.23
C ALA A 96 13.05 5.47 11.54
N ARG A 97 11.84 5.45 12.12
CA ARG A 97 11.13 6.67 12.60
C ARG A 97 9.78 6.35 13.26
N ILE A 98 9.79 5.54 14.31
CA ILE A 98 8.75 5.64 15.34
C ILE A 98 9.56 5.81 16.61
N ASP A 99 9.90 7.06 16.92
CA ASP A 99 10.44 7.55 18.20
C ASP A 99 10.97 8.97 17.95
N ALA A 100 10.07 9.96 17.92
CA ALA A 100 10.34 11.37 18.24
C ALA A 100 9.09 12.20 17.95
N ALA A 101 8.21 12.29 18.94
CA ALA A 101 7.53 13.53 19.38
C ALA A 101 6.47 13.13 20.41
N ALA A 102 6.95 12.88 21.63
CA ALA A 102 6.24 13.28 22.83
C ALA A 102 6.35 14.80 22.99
#